data_AF-G7JEP3-F1
#
_entry.id   AF-G7JEP3-F1
#
_cell.length_a   1.000
_cell.length_b   1.000
_cell.length_c   1.000
_cell.angle_alpha   90.00
_cell.angle_beta   90.00
_cell.angle_gamma   90.00
#
_symmetry.space_group_name_H-M   'P 1'
#
loop_
_entity.id
_entity.type
_entity.pdbx_description
1 polymer ?
#
loop_
_entity_poly.entity_id
_entity_poly.type
_entity_poly.pdbx_seq_one_letter_code
_entity_poly.pdbx_strand_id
1 'polypeptide(L)'
;MVNLENFYYNQTVVEVATTLCYTTAIAAQAAAISSRTATTITVAVCRRYATRGRAIASIRSEIHLNIQSSTTISLPSLKILLIDIFGYVQIPMVNALLCGCPNIEALDLKFLTNSLDNVFLPPTLKRLKIEIESDEVGPLLEINAPDLEYINIYQYRFSDVLNMKNLHNVVEASLYFVPLSYDFVDPLLKLLNNLSRTKHLVLRVSTTKWLLGEPRDLLFQDFCYLLHLDIILPWFDSNSLLSLLHKCPILQVLKIQNYKEQSPILGWAPQPSAPNCLVSYLTFIQFKKFQGFSDEITFIEHVLQKGLVLKTVIIADISLDQGKKYDILKRLSNVPRASEMCRLTFD
;
A
#
# COMPACT_ATOMS: atom_id res chain seq x y z
N MET A 1 5.88 -51.25 -40.86
CA MET A 1 6.81 -50.31 -41.51
C MET A 1 6.57 -48.95 -40.87
N VAL A 2 7.26 -48.64 -39.76
CA VAL A 2 8.60 -48.04 -39.68
C VAL A 2 8.62 -46.61 -40.26
N ASN A 3 8.73 -45.65 -39.32
CA ASN A 3 9.49 -44.37 -39.34
C ASN A 3 9.13 -43.30 -40.39
N LEU A 4 9.23 -41.98 -40.17
CA LEU A 4 9.76 -41.00 -39.18
C LEU A 4 8.93 -39.70 -39.49
N GLU A 5 8.74 -38.65 -38.66
CA GLU A 5 9.67 -37.88 -37.83
C GLU A 5 8.93 -36.80 -36.97
N ASN A 6 9.42 -36.59 -35.73
CA ASN A 6 9.46 -35.39 -34.85
C ASN A 6 8.25 -34.45 -34.61
N PHE A 7 7.81 -34.32 -33.34
CA PHE A 7 8.25 -33.25 -32.40
C PHE A 7 7.74 -33.49 -30.95
N TYR A 8 8.51 -32.98 -29.99
CA TYR A 8 8.45 -33.10 -28.52
C TYR A 8 7.12 -32.72 -27.84
N TYR A 9 6.65 -33.55 -26.88
CA TYR A 9 6.23 -33.21 -25.49
C TYR A 9 5.54 -34.43 -24.86
N ASN A 10 5.95 -34.89 -23.67
CA ASN A 10 5.04 -35.29 -22.57
C ASN A 10 5.70 -35.98 -21.36
N GLN A 11 5.28 -35.50 -20.18
CA GLN A 11 4.78 -36.20 -18.98
C GLN A 11 5.46 -37.44 -18.35
N THR A 12 5.41 -37.37 -17.00
CA THR A 12 5.12 -38.40 -15.96
C THR A 12 6.26 -39.21 -15.28
N VAL A 13 6.51 -38.83 -14.01
CA VAL A 13 6.58 -39.61 -12.72
C VAL A 13 7.62 -40.75 -12.54
N VAL A 14 8.29 -40.74 -11.37
CA VAL A 14 8.51 -41.85 -10.38
C VAL A 14 9.92 -41.82 -9.71
N GLU A 15 9.94 -41.64 -8.36
CA GLU A 15 10.72 -42.29 -7.24
C GLU A 15 12.22 -42.70 -7.40
N VAL A 16 13.12 -42.89 -6.41
CA VAL A 16 13.24 -42.88 -4.91
C VAL A 16 14.72 -43.18 -4.59
N ALA A 17 15.26 -42.72 -3.43
CA ALA A 17 16.23 -43.43 -2.54
C ALA A 17 16.71 -42.53 -1.38
N THR A 18 16.16 -42.64 -0.15
CA THR A 18 16.70 -43.35 1.05
C THR A 18 17.94 -42.66 1.69
N THR A 19 18.05 -42.35 2.99
CA THR A 19 18.03 -43.29 4.14
C THR A 19 18.18 -42.54 5.50
N LEU A 20 17.31 -42.89 6.46
CA LEU A 20 17.39 -42.90 7.94
C LEU A 20 18.14 -41.81 8.74
N CYS A 21 17.40 -41.09 9.61
CA CYS A 21 17.31 -41.44 11.05
C CYS A 21 16.36 -40.47 11.79
N TYR A 22 15.60 -41.01 12.75
CA TYR A 22 14.74 -40.32 13.74
C TYR A 22 13.28 -40.02 13.37
N THR A 23 12.52 -41.07 13.03
CA THR A 23 11.04 -41.09 12.95
C THR A 23 10.36 -41.77 14.15
N THR A 24 10.85 -41.59 15.38
CA THR A 24 10.25 -42.26 16.57
C THR A 24 9.74 -41.35 17.68
N ALA A 25 9.58 -40.04 17.47
CA ALA A 25 9.02 -39.15 18.52
C ALA A 25 7.80 -38.32 18.09
N ILE A 26 7.29 -38.44 16.86
CA ILE A 26 6.14 -37.65 16.37
C ILE A 26 4.91 -38.52 16.07
N ALA A 27 5.02 -39.85 16.13
CA ALA A 27 3.88 -40.75 15.99
C ALA A 27 3.02 -40.91 17.27
N ALA A 28 3.47 -40.38 18.43
CA ALA A 28 2.80 -40.59 19.72
C ALA A 28 1.87 -39.46 20.16
N GLN A 29 1.70 -38.39 19.37
CA GLN A 29 0.71 -37.34 19.64
C GLN A 29 -0.26 -37.10 18.48
N ALA A 30 -0.31 -38.04 17.53
CA ALA A 30 -1.30 -38.10 16.45
C ALA A 30 -2.28 -39.28 16.58
N ALA A 31 -2.21 -40.07 17.66
CA ALA A 31 -3.03 -41.26 17.86
C ALA A 31 -3.65 -41.30 19.26
N ALA A 32 -4.52 -40.33 19.58
CA ALA A 32 -5.59 -40.48 20.56
C ALA A 32 -6.53 -39.27 20.47
N ILE A 33 -7.47 -39.31 19.51
CA ILE A 33 -8.88 -38.94 19.66
C ILE A 33 -9.56 -39.46 18.39
N SER A 34 -10.11 -40.65 18.52
CA SER A 34 -11.00 -41.27 17.55
C SER A 34 -12.40 -40.70 17.78
N SER A 35 -12.93 -39.90 16.84
CA SER A 35 -14.16 -40.25 16.10
C SER A 35 -14.63 -39.12 15.19
N ARG A 36 -14.64 -39.43 13.88
CA ARG A 36 -15.39 -38.82 12.77
C ARG A 36 -15.10 -37.34 12.41
N THR A 37 -14.67 -37.18 11.15
CA THR A 37 -14.39 -35.95 10.38
C THR A 37 -13.27 -35.05 10.91
N ALA A 38 -12.02 -35.36 10.55
CA ALA A 38 -10.90 -34.45 10.74
C ALA A 38 -10.03 -34.45 9.48
N THR A 39 -10.06 -33.35 8.73
CA THR A 39 -9.18 -33.10 7.58
C THR A 39 -7.85 -32.55 8.10
N THR A 40 -6.75 -33.18 7.68
CA THR A 40 -5.38 -32.87 8.07
C THR A 40 -4.96 -31.46 7.61
N ILE A 41 -4.51 -30.59 8.53
CA ILE A 41 -3.81 -29.35 8.18
C ILE A 41 -2.31 -29.66 8.03
N THR A 42 -1.76 -29.40 6.85
CA THR A 42 -0.30 -29.47 6.62
C THR A 42 0.34 -28.15 7.03
N VAL A 43 0.81 -28.04 8.27
CA VAL A 43 1.63 -26.91 8.71
C VAL A 43 3.10 -27.24 8.40
N ALA A 44 3.68 -26.61 7.38
CA ALA A 44 5.11 -26.71 7.11
C ALA A 44 5.90 -25.84 8.11
N VAL A 45 6.23 -26.41 9.27
CA VAL A 45 7.09 -25.74 10.28
C VAL A 45 8.56 -26.01 9.94
N CYS A 46 9.26 -25.03 9.38
CA CYS A 46 10.71 -25.12 9.18
C CYS A 46 11.43 -24.73 10.49
N ARG A 47 11.85 -25.70 11.32
CA ARG A 47 12.73 -25.44 12.47
C ARG A 47 14.19 -25.36 12.01
N ARG A 48 14.90 -24.26 12.32
CA ARG A 48 16.38 -24.26 12.38
C ARG A 48 16.87 -24.49 13.80
N TYR A 49 17.96 -25.25 13.89
CA TYR A 49 18.57 -25.87 15.07
C TYR A 49 18.89 -24.90 16.23
N ALA A 50 18.61 -25.35 17.45
CA ALA A 50 19.20 -24.82 18.67
C ALA A 50 20.43 -25.66 19.04
N THR A 51 21.64 -25.10 18.93
CA THR A 51 22.82 -25.66 19.61
C THR A 51 22.92 -25.04 21.01
N ARG A 52 23.33 -25.87 21.98
CA ARG A 52 23.31 -25.58 23.43
C ARG A 52 24.02 -24.26 23.77
N GLY A 53 23.23 -23.28 24.16
CA GLY A 53 23.68 -22.00 24.71
C GLY A 53 22.63 -20.91 24.43
N ARG A 54 21.82 -20.55 25.43
CA ARG A 54 20.78 -19.49 25.40
C ARG A 54 20.12 -19.29 24.02
N ALA A 55 19.16 -20.15 23.69
CA ALA A 55 18.40 -20.05 22.44
C ALA A 55 17.42 -18.87 22.48
N ILE A 56 17.71 -17.82 21.71
CA ILE A 56 16.70 -16.86 21.26
C ILE A 56 15.89 -17.60 20.20
N ALA A 57 14.69 -18.09 20.56
CA ALA A 57 13.78 -18.73 19.62
C ALA A 57 13.11 -17.65 18.74
N SER A 58 13.82 -17.15 17.75
CA SER A 58 13.22 -16.36 16.67
C SER A 58 12.56 -17.30 15.68
N ILE A 59 11.28 -17.63 15.91
CA ILE A 59 10.45 -18.32 14.93
C ILE A 59 10.02 -17.26 13.89
N ARG A 60 10.84 -17.06 12.84
CA ARG A 60 10.34 -16.52 11.56
C ARG A 60 9.71 -17.70 10.83
N SER A 61 8.49 -18.07 11.25
CA SER A 61 7.69 -19.05 10.52
C SER A 61 6.83 -18.29 9.53
N GLU A 62 7.15 -18.42 8.25
CA GLU A 62 6.23 -18.09 7.17
C GLU A 62 5.23 -19.25 7.09
N ILE A 63 3.98 -19.01 7.52
CA ILE A 63 2.95 -20.05 7.59
C ILE A 63 1.94 -19.75 6.49
N HIS A 64 1.98 -20.51 5.41
CA HIS A 64 0.89 -20.54 4.42
C HIS A 64 -0.20 -21.48 4.94
N LEU A 65 -1.30 -20.89 5.43
CA LEU A 65 -2.45 -21.64 5.91
C LEU A 65 -3.49 -21.77 4.80
N ASN A 66 -3.76 -23.00 4.36
CA ASN A 66 -4.98 -23.32 3.62
C ASN A 66 -6.06 -23.71 4.65
N ILE A 67 -6.94 -22.77 5.00
CA ILE A 67 -7.87 -22.94 6.13
C ILE A 67 -9.23 -23.42 5.58
N GLN A 68 -9.68 -24.59 6.04
CA GLN A 68 -11.08 -25.03 5.90
C GLN A 68 -11.85 -24.72 7.20
N SER A 69 -13.14 -24.43 7.03
CA SER A 69 -14.06 -23.68 7.91
C SER A 69 -14.29 -24.15 9.37
N SER A 70 -13.60 -25.19 9.86
CA SER A 70 -13.89 -25.80 11.17
C SER A 70 -12.68 -25.94 12.12
N THR A 71 -11.54 -25.31 11.80
CA THR A 71 -10.30 -25.52 12.57
C THR A 71 -10.05 -24.41 13.59
N THR A 72 -9.91 -24.79 14.87
CA THR A 72 -9.45 -23.89 15.94
C THR A 72 -7.94 -23.73 15.86
N ILE A 73 -7.49 -22.55 15.41
CA ILE A 73 -6.07 -22.23 15.27
C ILE A 73 -5.64 -21.48 16.52
N SER A 74 -4.59 -21.96 17.20
CA SER A 74 -3.99 -21.25 18.34
C SER A 74 -2.48 -21.22 18.18
N LEU A 75 -1.94 -20.03 17.89
CA LEU A 75 -0.53 -19.77 17.67
C LEU A 75 -0.10 -18.57 18.55
N PRO A 76 -0.11 -18.71 19.89
CA PRO A 76 0.06 -17.59 20.81
C PRO A 76 1.46 -16.96 20.77
N SER A 77 2.48 -17.65 20.27
CA SER A 77 3.84 -17.11 20.13
C SER A 77 4.12 -16.48 18.77
N LEU A 78 3.14 -16.48 17.86
CA LEU A 78 3.32 -15.97 16.50
C LEU A 78 3.39 -14.44 16.52
N LYS A 79 4.47 -13.89 15.98
CA LYS A 79 4.70 -12.43 15.85
C LYS A 79 4.49 -11.90 14.44
N ILE A 80 4.67 -12.76 13.44
CA ILE A 80 4.57 -12.39 12.03
C ILE A 80 3.61 -13.37 11.39
N LEU A 81 2.58 -12.85 10.73
CA LEU A 81 1.61 -13.64 10.00
C LEU A 81 1.51 -13.10 8.57
N LEU A 82 1.82 -13.94 7.58
CA LEU A 82 1.73 -13.63 6.16
C LEU A 82 0.77 -14.64 5.55
N ILE A 83 -0.32 -14.17 4.96
CA ILE A 83 -1.33 -15.03 4.37
C ILE A 83 -1.79 -14.44 3.04
N ASP A 84 -1.80 -15.29 2.03
CA ASP A 84 -2.46 -15.06 0.75
C ASP A 84 -3.48 -16.19 0.55
N ILE A 85 -4.77 -15.84 0.61
CA ILE A 85 -5.86 -16.80 0.43
C ILE A 85 -6.43 -16.65 -0.96
N PHE A 86 -6.28 -17.70 -1.76
CA PHE A 86 -6.91 -17.80 -3.08
C PHE A 86 -8.38 -18.17 -2.92
N GLY A 87 -9.27 -17.26 -3.34
CA GLY A 87 -10.72 -17.45 -3.36
C GLY A 87 -11.47 -16.73 -2.23
N TYR A 88 -12.80 -16.89 -2.20
CA TYR A 88 -13.67 -16.20 -1.23
C TYR A 88 -13.55 -16.82 0.15
N VAL A 89 -13.42 -15.94 1.15
CA VAL A 89 -13.29 -16.28 2.56
C VAL A 89 -14.39 -15.61 3.35
N GLN A 90 -14.90 -16.31 4.37
CA GLN A 90 -15.81 -15.72 5.35
C GLN A 90 -15.00 -14.96 6.41
N ILE A 91 -15.35 -13.70 6.65
CA ILE A 91 -14.68 -12.85 7.64
C ILE A 91 -14.63 -13.47 9.06
N PRO A 92 -15.67 -14.17 9.57
CA PRO A 92 -15.57 -14.88 10.84
C PRO A 92 -14.38 -15.84 10.93
N MET A 93 -13.97 -16.46 9.81
CA MET A 93 -12.79 -17.32 9.75
C MET A 93 -11.49 -16.52 9.90
N VAL A 94 -11.41 -15.35 9.24
CA VAL A 94 -10.27 -14.43 9.35
C VAL A 94 -10.14 -13.94 10.80
N ASN A 95 -11.26 -13.53 11.40
CA ASN A 95 -11.29 -13.10 12.79
C ASN A 95 -10.92 -14.22 13.76
N ALA A 96 -11.41 -15.44 13.55
CA ALA A 96 -11.05 -16.59 14.38
C ALA A 96 -9.53 -16.87 14.33
N LEU A 97 -8.92 -16.75 13.15
CA LEU A 97 -7.49 -16.88 12.97
C LEU A 97 -6.70 -15.78 13.69
N LEU A 98 -7.12 -14.52 13.55
CA LEU A 98 -6.48 -13.39 14.21
C LEU A 98 -6.60 -13.48 15.73
N CYS A 99 -7.76 -13.88 16.26
CA CYS A 99 -7.98 -14.18 17.67
C CYS A 99 -7.08 -15.32 18.17
N GLY A 100 -6.83 -16.32 17.31
CA GLY A 100 -5.90 -17.42 17.59
C GLY A 100 -4.44 -17.00 17.71
N CYS A 101 -4.09 -15.78 17.26
CA CYS A 101 -2.73 -15.26 17.18
C CYS A 101 -2.60 -13.91 17.91
N PRO A 102 -2.77 -13.88 19.25
CA PRO A 102 -2.90 -12.63 20.02
C PRO A 102 -1.66 -11.72 20.08
N ASN A 103 -0.47 -12.23 19.74
CA ASN A 103 0.80 -11.49 19.85
C ASN A 103 1.40 -11.07 18.50
N ILE A 104 0.59 -10.97 17.44
CA ILE A 104 1.06 -10.56 16.12
C ILE A 104 1.54 -9.10 16.15
N GLU A 105 2.78 -8.89 15.73
CA GLU A 105 3.40 -7.57 15.55
C GLU A 105 3.42 -7.15 14.07
N ALA A 106 3.47 -8.11 13.13
CA ALA A 106 3.46 -7.82 11.69
C ALA A 106 2.47 -8.74 10.96
N LEU A 107 1.59 -8.13 10.17
CA LEU A 107 0.51 -8.81 9.47
C LEU A 107 0.50 -8.42 7.99
N ASP A 108 0.55 -9.41 7.12
CA ASP A 108 0.30 -9.29 5.68
C ASP A 108 -0.85 -10.22 5.32
N LEU A 109 -2.01 -9.66 4.97
CA LEU A 109 -3.21 -10.43 4.63
C LEU A 109 -3.70 -10.06 3.25
N LYS A 110 -3.88 -11.07 2.41
CA LYS A 110 -4.57 -10.95 1.13
C LYS A 110 -5.69 -11.97 1.06
N PHE A 111 -6.91 -11.51 0.77
CA PHE A 111 -8.06 -12.40 0.60
C PHE A 111 -9.19 -11.73 -0.18
N LEU A 112 -10.09 -12.56 -0.72
CA LEU A 112 -11.36 -12.14 -1.30
C LEU A 112 -12.51 -12.43 -0.34
N THR A 113 -13.53 -11.58 -0.31
CA THR A 113 -14.70 -11.77 0.56
C THR A 113 -15.97 -11.20 -0.08
N ASN A 114 -17.11 -11.84 0.20
CA ASN A 114 -18.44 -11.29 -0.07
C ASN A 114 -19.21 -11.00 1.24
N SER A 115 -18.54 -11.11 2.38
CA SER A 115 -19.11 -10.80 3.69
C SER A 115 -18.88 -9.32 4.04
N LEU A 116 -19.91 -8.74 4.66
CA LEU A 116 -19.93 -7.37 5.19
C LEU A 116 -19.45 -7.30 6.65
N ASP A 117 -19.08 -8.42 7.25
CA ASP A 117 -18.67 -8.45 8.65
C ASP A 117 -17.35 -7.69 8.85
N ASN A 118 -17.14 -7.23 10.08
CA ASN A 118 -15.97 -6.43 10.40
C ASN A 118 -14.73 -7.31 10.58
N VAL A 119 -13.59 -6.85 10.08
CA VAL A 119 -12.29 -7.47 10.35
C VAL A 119 -11.68 -6.81 11.58
N PHE A 120 -11.44 -7.59 12.63
CA PHE A 120 -10.85 -7.10 13.87
C PHE A 120 -9.34 -7.35 13.88
N LEU A 121 -8.57 -6.28 13.76
CA LEU A 121 -7.12 -6.37 13.70
C LEU A 121 -6.49 -6.36 15.12
N PRO A 122 -5.47 -7.21 15.39
CA PRO A 122 -4.86 -7.28 16.72
C PRO A 122 -4.28 -5.94 17.20
N PRO A 123 -4.42 -5.59 18.50
CA PRO A 123 -3.92 -4.32 19.02
C PRO A 123 -2.38 -4.27 19.14
N THR A 124 -1.71 -5.41 19.10
CA THR A 124 -0.24 -5.55 19.18
C THR A 124 0.49 -5.22 17.88
N LEU A 125 -0.25 -4.90 16.81
CA LEU A 125 0.33 -4.66 15.49
C LEU A 125 1.24 -3.42 15.47
N LYS A 126 2.42 -3.62 14.89
CA LYS A 126 3.38 -2.58 14.50
C LYS A 126 3.43 -2.38 13.00
N ARG A 127 3.12 -3.42 12.21
CA ARG A 127 3.10 -3.38 10.75
C ARG A 127 1.87 -4.07 10.22
N LEU A 128 1.13 -3.38 9.36
CA LEU A 128 -0.05 -3.91 8.68
C LEU A 128 0.09 -3.74 7.17
N LYS A 129 -0.10 -4.82 6.44
CA LYS A 129 -0.40 -4.84 5.02
C LYS A 129 -1.66 -5.67 4.82
N ILE A 130 -2.66 -5.09 4.15
CA ILE A 130 -3.93 -5.76 3.93
C ILE A 130 -4.44 -5.47 2.52
N GLU A 131 -4.85 -6.52 1.82
CA GLU A 131 -5.35 -6.51 0.46
C GLU A 131 -6.70 -7.24 0.44
N ILE A 132 -7.79 -6.48 0.33
CA ILE A 132 -9.15 -7.03 0.36
C ILE A 132 -9.83 -6.73 -0.97
N GLU A 133 -10.26 -7.80 -1.63
CA GLU A 133 -11.11 -7.73 -2.82
C GLU A 133 -12.53 -8.20 -2.47
N SER A 134 -13.53 -7.48 -2.98
CA SER A 134 -14.95 -7.79 -2.79
C SER A 134 -15.73 -7.48 -4.06
N ASP A 135 -16.67 -8.37 -4.41
CA ASP A 135 -17.59 -8.15 -5.53
C ASP A 135 -18.75 -7.22 -5.19
N GLU A 136 -18.94 -6.86 -3.92
CA GLU A 136 -20.02 -6.00 -3.47
C GLU A 136 -19.48 -4.83 -2.65
N VAL A 137 -19.84 -4.72 -1.38
CA VAL A 137 -19.29 -3.74 -0.44
C VAL A 137 -18.18 -4.43 0.35
N GLY A 138 -17.02 -3.78 0.46
CA GLY A 138 -15.90 -4.30 1.25
C GLY A 138 -16.21 -4.29 2.76
N PRO A 139 -15.62 -5.20 3.53
CA PRO A 139 -15.82 -5.27 4.98
C PRO A 139 -15.29 -4.03 5.69
N LEU A 140 -15.87 -3.72 6.86
CA LEU A 140 -15.33 -2.68 7.72
C LEU A 140 -14.02 -3.15 8.37
N LEU A 141 -12.96 -2.35 8.21
CA LEU A 141 -11.72 -2.54 8.93
C LEU A 141 -11.76 -1.85 10.30
N GLU A 142 -11.65 -2.63 11.36
CA GLU A 142 -11.50 -2.11 12.73
C GLU A 142 -10.04 -2.21 13.18
N ILE A 143 -9.38 -1.05 13.22
CA ILE A 143 -8.00 -0.93 13.65
C ILE A 143 -7.96 -0.17 14.97
N ASN A 144 -7.45 -0.83 16.01
CA ASN A 144 -7.10 -0.20 17.28
C ASN A 144 -5.73 -0.70 17.73
N ALA A 145 -4.69 -0.30 16.99
CA ALA A 145 -3.31 -0.70 17.22
C ALA A 145 -2.47 0.55 17.55
N PRO A 146 -2.29 0.90 18.83
CA PRO A 146 -1.61 2.13 19.23
C PRO A 146 -0.13 2.15 18.84
N ASP A 147 0.52 0.98 18.74
CA ASP A 147 1.94 0.85 18.38
C ASP A 147 2.16 0.69 16.87
N LEU A 148 1.14 0.93 16.04
CA LEU A 148 1.23 0.75 14.59
C LEU A 148 2.15 1.82 13.97
N GLU A 149 3.23 1.37 13.32
CA GLU A 149 4.24 2.23 12.68
C GLU A 149 4.10 2.28 11.16
N TYR A 150 3.60 1.19 10.55
CA TYR A 150 3.46 1.06 9.10
C TYR A 150 2.10 0.50 8.74
N ILE A 151 1.43 1.16 7.79
CA ILE A 151 0.13 0.74 7.28
C ILE A 151 0.13 0.76 5.74
N ASN A 152 -0.29 -0.35 5.14
CA ASN A 152 -0.54 -0.46 3.70
C ASN A 152 -1.88 -1.13 3.48
N ILE A 153 -2.83 -0.38 2.91
CA ILE A 153 -4.20 -0.85 2.69
C ILE A 153 -4.51 -0.78 1.21
N TYR A 154 -4.87 -1.93 0.65
CA TYR A 154 -5.62 -2.04 -0.57
C TYR A 154 -7.01 -2.57 -0.26
N GLN A 155 -8.04 -1.79 -0.61
CA GLN A 155 -9.41 -2.21 -0.43
C GLN A 155 -10.23 -1.80 -1.65
N TYR A 156 -10.67 -2.82 -2.36
CA TYR A 156 -11.58 -2.67 -3.50
C TYR A 156 -13.02 -2.60 -3.01
N ARG A 157 -13.80 -1.67 -3.57
CA ARG A 157 -15.18 -1.34 -3.18
C ARG A 157 -15.32 -0.99 -1.70
N PHE A 158 -14.50 -0.03 -1.30
CA PHE A 158 -14.46 0.54 0.03
C PHE A 158 -15.84 1.09 0.47
N SER A 159 -16.29 0.71 1.67
CA SER A 159 -17.56 1.16 2.28
C SER A 159 -17.36 2.42 3.13
N ASP A 160 -18.35 3.30 3.22
CA ASP A 160 -18.26 4.63 3.87
C ASP A 160 -17.89 4.64 5.37
N VAL A 161 -17.63 3.48 5.97
CA VAL A 161 -17.29 3.36 7.38
C VAL A 161 -15.83 2.95 7.51
N LEU A 162 -15.01 3.83 8.11
CA LEU A 162 -13.69 3.49 8.66
C LEU A 162 -13.76 3.65 10.16
N ASN A 163 -13.41 2.60 10.90
CA ASN A 163 -13.19 2.68 12.34
C ASN A 163 -11.73 2.38 12.65
N MET A 164 -10.85 3.24 12.12
CA MET A 164 -9.42 3.20 12.40
C MET A 164 -9.10 4.27 13.43
N LYS A 165 -8.70 3.83 14.62
CA LYS A 165 -8.39 4.67 15.77
C LYS A 165 -6.93 4.52 16.15
N ASN A 166 -6.40 5.51 16.86
CA ASN A 166 -5.05 5.47 17.45
C ASN A 166 -3.88 5.32 16.44
N LEU A 167 -3.99 5.90 15.25
CA LEU A 167 -2.94 5.85 14.22
C LEU A 167 -1.82 6.91 14.39
N HIS A 168 -1.67 7.48 15.59
CA HIS A 168 -0.77 8.60 15.84
C HIS A 168 0.72 8.24 15.78
N ASN A 169 1.06 6.95 15.88
CA ASN A 169 2.43 6.44 15.79
C ASN A 169 2.79 5.96 14.37
N VAL A 170 1.85 6.01 13.42
CA VAL A 170 2.10 5.60 12.04
C VAL A 170 3.13 6.56 11.43
N VAL A 171 4.27 6.01 11.04
CA VAL A 171 5.37 6.74 10.40
C VAL A 171 5.17 6.75 8.89
N GLU A 172 4.68 5.65 8.33
CA GLU A 172 4.46 5.47 6.89
C GLU A 172 3.09 4.84 6.61
N ALA A 173 2.35 5.47 5.69
CA ALA A 173 1.03 5.02 5.26
C ALA A 173 0.93 4.94 3.74
N SER A 174 0.47 3.81 3.21
CA SER A 174 0.11 3.63 1.81
C SER A 174 -1.36 3.26 1.68
N LEU A 175 -2.12 4.08 0.95
CA LEU A 175 -3.57 3.98 0.86
C LEU A 175 -4.00 3.77 -0.59
N TYR A 176 -4.72 2.67 -0.82
CA TYR A 176 -5.38 2.35 -2.07
C TYR A 176 -6.82 1.88 -1.84
N PHE A 177 -7.70 2.86 -1.77
CA PHE A 177 -9.14 2.68 -1.70
C PHE A 177 -9.79 2.91 -3.06
N VAL A 178 -10.65 1.97 -3.46
CA VAL A 178 -11.58 2.14 -4.59
C VAL A 178 -12.97 2.27 -4.00
N PRO A 179 -13.51 3.49 -3.81
CA PRO A 179 -14.81 3.68 -3.18
C PRO A 179 -15.96 3.26 -4.12
N LEU A 180 -17.12 2.95 -3.54
CA LEU A 180 -18.35 2.65 -4.30
C LEU A 180 -18.92 3.89 -4.99
N SER A 181 -18.83 5.05 -4.31
CA SER A 181 -19.12 6.37 -4.85
C SER A 181 -18.02 7.34 -4.46
N TYR A 182 -17.75 8.31 -5.34
CA TYR A 182 -16.82 9.40 -5.07
C TYR A 182 -17.49 10.58 -4.37
N ASP A 183 -18.81 10.55 -4.17
CA ASP A 183 -19.59 11.69 -3.67
C ASP A 183 -19.40 11.97 -2.17
N PHE A 184 -18.90 10.98 -1.40
CA PHE A 184 -18.77 11.06 0.05
C PHE A 184 -17.33 10.88 0.49
N VAL A 185 -16.58 11.97 0.68
CA VAL A 185 -15.14 11.94 1.01
C VAL A 185 -14.85 11.92 2.52
N ASP A 186 -15.84 12.20 3.37
CA ASP A 186 -15.70 12.26 4.84
C ASP A 186 -14.94 11.10 5.49
N PRO A 187 -15.11 9.83 5.08
CA PRO A 187 -14.38 8.71 5.69
C PRO A 187 -12.88 8.82 5.43
N LEU A 188 -12.51 9.21 4.20
CA LEU A 188 -11.13 9.46 3.83
C LEU A 188 -10.56 10.64 4.62
N LEU A 189 -11.30 11.73 4.76
CA LEU A 189 -10.85 12.90 5.52
C LEU A 189 -10.61 12.57 7.00
N LYS A 190 -11.51 11.78 7.62
CA LYS A 190 -11.34 11.27 8.99
C LYS A 190 -10.10 10.40 9.12
N LEU A 191 -9.82 9.53 8.16
CA LEU A 191 -8.60 8.72 8.15
C LEU A 191 -7.35 9.60 8.04
N LEU A 192 -7.34 10.57 7.12
CA LEU A 192 -6.22 11.49 6.95
C LEU A 192 -5.96 12.29 8.22
N ASN A 193 -7.00 12.72 8.94
CA ASN A 193 -6.87 13.37 10.25
C ASN A 193 -6.15 12.46 11.27
N ASN A 194 -6.53 11.18 11.33
CA ASN A 194 -5.87 10.21 12.22
C ASN A 194 -4.41 9.93 11.82
N LEU A 195 -4.06 10.15 10.56
CA LEU A 195 -2.72 9.99 10.00
C LEU A 195 -1.89 11.30 10.00
N SER A 196 -2.37 12.39 10.60
CA SER A 196 -1.73 13.72 10.56
C SER A 196 -0.27 13.77 11.03
N ARG A 197 0.19 12.79 11.83
CA ARG A 197 1.57 12.67 12.33
C ARG A 197 2.49 11.82 11.44
N THR A 198 1.95 11.27 10.35
CA THR A 198 2.69 10.44 9.39
C THR A 198 3.80 11.25 8.73
N LYS A 199 4.97 10.62 8.57
CA LYS A 199 6.14 11.23 7.92
C LYS A 199 6.23 10.92 6.43
N HIS A 200 5.64 9.80 6.02
CA HIS A 200 5.60 9.36 4.62
C HIS A 200 4.21 8.87 4.25
N LEU A 201 3.57 9.56 3.30
CA LEU A 201 2.22 9.22 2.83
C LEU A 201 2.27 8.87 1.34
N VAL A 202 1.67 7.73 0.99
CA VAL A 202 1.53 7.26 -0.38
C VAL A 202 0.04 7.14 -0.71
N LEU A 203 -0.43 7.94 -1.67
CA LEU A 203 -1.81 7.90 -2.15
C LEU A 203 -1.85 7.30 -3.56
N ARG A 204 -2.60 6.20 -3.72
CA ARG A 204 -2.80 5.54 -5.03
C ARG A 204 -3.93 6.21 -5.81
N VAL A 205 -4.00 5.89 -7.10
CA VAL A 205 -4.82 6.58 -8.12
C VAL A 205 -6.28 6.80 -7.69
N SER A 206 -6.97 5.77 -7.22
CA SER A 206 -8.38 5.87 -6.82
C SER A 206 -8.58 6.66 -5.53
N THR A 207 -7.65 6.55 -4.57
CA THR A 207 -7.70 7.37 -3.34
C THR A 207 -7.44 8.83 -3.64
N THR A 208 -6.49 9.12 -4.52
CA THR A 208 -6.23 10.49 -4.98
C THR A 208 -7.40 11.06 -5.75
N LYS A 209 -8.05 10.26 -6.61
CA LYS A 209 -9.29 10.63 -7.30
C LYS A 209 -10.40 11.00 -6.32
N TRP A 210 -10.53 10.25 -5.24
CA TRP A 210 -11.50 10.50 -4.18
C TRP A 210 -11.18 11.75 -3.36
N LEU A 211 -9.91 11.98 -3.07
CA LEU A 211 -9.46 13.16 -2.32
C LEU A 211 -9.57 14.46 -3.12
N LEU A 212 -9.22 14.43 -4.41
CA LEU A 212 -9.13 15.62 -5.27
C LEU A 212 -10.34 15.79 -6.20
N GLY A 213 -11.35 14.93 -6.03
CA GLY A 213 -12.62 14.99 -6.73
C GLY A 213 -13.54 16.10 -6.20
N GLU A 214 -14.85 15.90 -6.37
CA GLU A 214 -15.86 16.74 -5.74
C GLU A 214 -16.26 16.15 -4.37
N PRO A 215 -16.55 16.98 -3.35
CA PRO A 215 -16.37 18.43 -3.32
C PRO A 215 -14.88 18.83 -3.18
N ARG A 216 -14.53 20.02 -3.69
CA ARG A 216 -13.13 20.49 -3.82
C ARG A 216 -12.63 21.21 -2.57
N ASP A 217 -12.79 20.57 -1.42
CA ASP A 217 -12.43 21.12 -0.13
C ASP A 217 -11.67 20.09 0.71
N LEU A 218 -10.43 20.44 1.02
CA LEU A 218 -9.54 19.62 1.84
C LEU A 218 -9.81 19.90 3.33
N LEU A 219 -10.99 19.50 3.83
CA LEU A 219 -11.45 19.73 5.20
C LEU A 219 -10.80 18.78 6.24
N PHE A 220 -9.47 18.62 6.16
CA PHE A 220 -8.67 17.89 7.13
C PHE A 220 -7.53 18.75 7.68
N GLN A 221 -6.99 18.32 8.81
CA GLN A 221 -5.90 18.97 9.53
C GLN A 221 -4.61 18.94 8.71
N ASP A 222 -3.76 19.94 8.92
CA ASP A 222 -2.50 20.03 8.22
C ASP A 222 -1.55 18.89 8.67
N PHE A 223 -0.85 18.31 7.71
CA PHE A 223 0.18 17.31 7.90
C PHE A 223 1.50 17.96 8.34
N CYS A 224 1.53 18.44 9.59
CA CYS A 224 2.67 19.16 10.17
C CYS A 224 3.95 18.33 10.34
N TYR A 225 3.90 17.01 10.08
CA TYR A 225 5.03 16.09 10.23
C TYR A 225 5.42 15.38 8.93
N LEU A 226 4.68 15.64 7.84
CA LEU A 226 4.86 14.93 6.58
C LEU A 226 6.08 15.46 5.83
N LEU A 227 7.03 14.56 5.60
CA LEU A 227 8.30 14.86 4.91
C LEU A 227 8.29 14.34 3.48
N HIS A 228 7.59 13.22 3.24
CA HIS A 228 7.54 12.53 1.96
C HIS A 228 6.09 12.31 1.52
N LEU A 229 5.76 12.71 0.30
CA LEU A 229 4.47 12.49 -0.32
C LEU A 229 4.66 11.86 -1.69
N ASP A 230 4.15 10.63 -1.84
CA ASP A 230 4.07 9.95 -3.13
C ASP A 230 2.60 9.92 -3.56
N ILE A 231 2.28 10.55 -4.70
CA ILE A 231 0.91 10.68 -5.19
C ILE A 231 0.80 10.17 -6.62
N ILE A 232 -0.18 9.28 -6.85
CA ILE A 232 -0.56 8.86 -8.19
C ILE A 232 -1.83 9.60 -8.57
N LEU A 233 -1.73 10.53 -9.51
CA LEU A 233 -2.82 11.36 -9.96
C LEU A 233 -3.59 10.66 -11.10
N PRO A 234 -4.93 10.56 -11.04
CA PRO A 234 -5.73 10.08 -12.17
C PRO A 234 -5.58 11.00 -13.39
N TRP A 235 -5.70 12.31 -13.14
CA TRP A 235 -5.39 13.41 -14.08
C TRP A 235 -4.55 14.46 -13.34
N PHE A 236 -3.79 15.25 -14.08
CA PHE A 236 -3.00 16.33 -13.49
C PHE A 236 -3.80 17.64 -13.46
N ASP A 237 -3.98 18.22 -12.28
CA ASP A 237 -4.46 19.59 -12.09
C ASP A 237 -3.53 20.30 -11.10
N SER A 238 -2.86 21.35 -11.57
CA SER A 238 -1.89 22.11 -10.78
C SER A 238 -2.52 22.73 -9.53
N ASN A 239 -3.78 23.19 -9.61
CA ASN A 239 -4.46 23.85 -8.51
C ASN A 239 -4.83 22.86 -7.41
N SER A 240 -5.33 21.67 -7.77
CA SER A 240 -5.60 20.59 -6.80
C SER A 240 -4.34 20.18 -6.03
N LEU A 241 -3.22 20.03 -6.74
CA LEU A 241 -1.94 19.64 -6.14
C LEU A 241 -1.39 20.75 -5.23
N LEU A 242 -1.42 22.01 -5.67
CA LEU A 242 -1.00 23.15 -4.85
C LEU A 242 -1.87 23.27 -3.58
N SER A 243 -3.18 23.03 -3.69
CA SER A 243 -4.09 23.00 -2.54
C SER A 243 -3.71 21.92 -1.53
N LEU A 244 -3.35 20.72 -2.01
CA LEU A 244 -2.83 19.65 -1.15
C LEU A 244 -1.48 19.99 -0.53
N LEU A 245 -0.59 20.66 -1.26
CA LEU A 245 0.72 21.09 -0.73
C LEU A 245 0.59 22.14 0.37
N HIS A 246 -0.44 23.00 0.34
CA HIS A 246 -0.76 23.91 1.45
C HIS A 246 -1.06 23.16 2.75
N LYS A 247 -1.58 21.93 2.66
CA LYS A 247 -1.80 21.04 3.81
C LYS A 247 -0.55 20.33 4.31
N CYS A 248 0.60 20.52 3.66
CA CYS A 248 1.84 19.81 3.98
C CYS A 248 2.99 20.81 4.23
N PRO A 249 2.99 21.59 5.31
CA PRO A 249 3.83 22.79 5.46
C PRO A 249 5.35 22.53 5.50
N ILE A 250 5.78 21.32 5.86
CA ILE A 250 7.21 20.95 5.99
C ILE A 250 7.67 19.87 5.00
N LEU A 251 6.90 19.65 3.92
CA LEU A 251 7.20 18.62 2.93
C LEU A 251 8.57 18.83 2.27
N GLN A 252 9.37 17.76 2.20
CA GLN A 252 10.72 17.79 1.64
C GLN A 252 10.85 17.07 0.30
N VAL A 253 10.05 16.01 0.11
CA VAL A 253 10.08 15.13 -1.05
C VAL A 253 8.67 14.97 -1.59
N LEU A 254 8.50 15.29 -2.87
CA LEU A 254 7.25 15.09 -3.59
C LEU A 254 7.49 14.19 -4.81
N LYS A 255 6.80 13.05 -4.88
CA LYS A 255 6.79 12.20 -6.07
C LYS A 255 5.39 12.16 -6.66
N ILE A 256 5.30 12.46 -7.94
CA ILE A 256 4.05 12.54 -8.69
C ILE A 256 4.10 11.51 -9.81
N GLN A 257 3.01 10.81 -10.04
CA GLN A 257 2.83 9.94 -11.21
C GLN A 257 1.47 10.19 -11.84
N ASN A 258 1.43 10.50 -13.14
CA ASN A 258 0.17 10.74 -13.86
C ASN A 258 -0.37 9.46 -14.55
N TYR A 259 -1.65 9.13 -14.40
CA TYR A 259 -2.26 7.88 -14.90
C TYR A 259 -3.10 8.00 -16.19
N LYS A 260 -3.31 9.22 -16.75
CA LYS A 260 -4.03 9.46 -18.04
C LYS A 260 -5.56 9.24 -18.02
N GLU A 261 -6.24 9.51 -16.92
CA GLU A 261 -7.71 9.60 -16.93
C GLU A 261 -8.19 10.95 -17.45
N GLN A 262 -9.44 11.02 -17.91
CA GLN A 262 -10.07 12.28 -18.31
C GLN A 262 -10.27 13.17 -17.10
N SER A 263 -9.82 14.43 -17.19
CA SER A 263 -10.00 15.41 -16.13
C SER A 263 -11.49 15.75 -15.97
N PRO A 264 -11.93 16.12 -14.75
CA PRO A 264 -13.25 16.71 -14.56
C PRO A 264 -13.39 18.00 -15.38
N ILE A 265 -14.63 18.34 -15.72
CA ILE A 265 -14.95 19.49 -16.58
C ILE A 265 -14.58 20.82 -15.90
N LEU A 266 -14.72 20.88 -14.57
CA LEU A 266 -14.35 22.04 -13.76
C LEU A 266 -12.94 21.82 -13.18
N GLY A 267 -12.11 22.86 -13.12
CA GLY A 267 -10.76 22.85 -12.50
C GLY A 267 -10.74 23.48 -11.10
N TRP A 268 -9.81 23.10 -10.21
CA TRP A 268 -9.75 23.69 -8.86
C TRP A 268 -9.46 25.20 -8.94
N ALA A 269 -9.95 25.95 -7.95
CA ALA A 269 -9.68 27.38 -7.89
C ALA A 269 -8.17 27.64 -7.72
N PRO A 270 -7.60 28.64 -8.43
CA PRO A 270 -6.21 29.02 -8.26
C PRO A 270 -5.88 29.40 -6.82
N GLN A 271 -4.73 28.95 -6.34
CA GLN A 271 -4.25 29.30 -5.00
C GLN A 271 -3.56 30.67 -5.03
N PRO A 272 -3.90 31.60 -4.13
CA PRO A 272 -3.39 32.98 -4.17
C PRO A 272 -1.93 33.10 -3.76
N SER A 273 -1.39 32.10 -3.05
CA SER A 273 -0.02 32.09 -2.55
C SER A 273 0.67 30.74 -2.78
N ALA A 274 2.00 30.77 -2.85
CA ALA A 274 2.80 29.56 -2.92
C ALA A 274 2.76 28.80 -1.57
N PRO A 275 2.67 27.46 -1.58
CA PRO A 275 2.73 26.66 -0.36
C PRO A 275 4.02 26.90 0.43
N ASN A 276 3.91 26.93 1.77
CA ASN A 276 5.07 27.13 2.66
C ASN A 276 6.18 26.09 2.43
N CYS A 277 5.79 24.83 2.17
CA CYS A 277 6.75 23.77 1.88
C CYS A 277 7.54 24.03 0.62
N LEU A 278 6.90 24.51 -0.44
CA LEU A 278 7.57 24.83 -1.71
C LEU A 278 8.70 25.84 -1.50
N VAL A 279 8.44 26.87 -0.71
CA VAL A 279 9.41 27.95 -0.46
C VAL A 279 10.53 27.51 0.49
N SER A 280 10.20 26.78 1.56
CA SER A 280 11.11 26.63 2.71
C SER A 280 11.67 25.23 2.94
N TYR A 281 11.02 24.17 2.42
CA TYR A 281 11.34 22.79 2.80
C TYR A 281 11.50 21.82 1.62
N LEU A 282 10.88 22.08 0.47
CA LEU A 282 10.80 21.14 -0.64
C LEU A 282 12.13 21.11 -1.39
N THR A 283 12.88 20.02 -1.21
CA THR A 283 14.23 19.85 -1.80
C THR A 283 14.24 18.95 -3.02
N PHE A 284 13.28 18.04 -3.14
CA PHE A 284 13.24 17.04 -4.21
C PHE A 284 11.83 16.89 -4.80
N ILE A 285 11.75 16.91 -6.13
CA ILE A 285 10.55 16.55 -6.88
C ILE A 285 10.89 15.49 -7.92
N GLN A 286 10.07 14.46 -8.00
CA GLN A 286 10.05 13.54 -9.14
C GLN A 286 8.66 13.54 -9.78
N PHE A 287 8.60 13.76 -11.08
CA PHE A 287 7.39 13.71 -11.88
C PHE A 287 7.51 12.60 -12.91
N LYS A 288 6.78 11.49 -12.70
CA LYS A 288 6.71 10.35 -13.62
C LYS A 288 5.51 10.45 -14.55
N LYS A 289 5.64 9.82 -15.72
CA LYS A 289 4.61 9.76 -16.78
C LYS A 289 4.20 11.14 -17.27
N PHE A 290 5.17 12.04 -17.43
CA PHE A 290 4.96 13.41 -17.88
C PHE A 290 4.48 13.45 -19.34
N GLN A 291 3.44 14.23 -19.61
CA GLN A 291 2.78 14.29 -20.92
C GLN A 291 2.90 15.64 -21.59
N GLY A 292 3.43 16.65 -20.90
CA GLY A 292 3.62 17.99 -21.45
C GLY A 292 2.30 18.73 -21.65
N PHE A 293 1.28 18.43 -20.85
CA PHE A 293 0.09 19.27 -20.80
C PHE A 293 0.43 20.65 -20.24
N SER A 294 -0.37 21.66 -20.59
CA SER A 294 -0.13 23.04 -20.17
C SER A 294 -0.03 23.17 -18.65
N ASP A 295 -0.89 22.47 -17.90
CA ASP A 295 -0.89 22.52 -16.42
C ASP A 295 0.35 21.85 -15.82
N GLU A 296 0.82 20.75 -16.41
CA GLU A 296 2.05 20.08 -15.97
C GLU A 296 3.26 21.00 -16.18
N ILE A 297 3.36 21.63 -17.36
CA ILE A 297 4.44 22.57 -17.68
C ILE A 297 4.39 23.76 -16.73
N THR A 298 3.21 24.37 -16.56
CA THR A 298 3.01 25.54 -15.70
C THR A 298 3.34 25.22 -14.24
N PHE A 299 3.00 24.03 -13.77
CA PHE A 299 3.38 23.57 -12.43
C PHE A 299 4.89 23.47 -12.28
N ILE A 300 5.60 22.81 -13.21
CA ILE A 300 7.06 22.71 -13.15
C ILE A 300 7.70 24.11 -13.20
N GLU A 301 7.23 24.98 -14.09
CA GLU A 301 7.69 26.37 -14.17
C GLU A 301 7.50 27.10 -12.84
N HIS A 302 6.32 27.00 -12.24
CA HIS A 302 5.99 27.60 -10.96
C HIS A 302 6.92 27.12 -9.85
N VAL A 303 7.15 25.80 -9.76
CA VAL A 303 8.00 25.22 -8.72
C VAL A 303 9.46 25.63 -8.91
N LEU A 304 9.98 25.63 -10.14
CA LEU A 304 11.35 26.10 -10.42
C LEU A 304 11.53 27.58 -10.06
N GLN A 305 10.52 28.41 -10.31
CA GLN A 305 10.55 29.86 -10.05
C GLN A 305 10.26 30.26 -8.60
N LYS A 306 9.68 29.38 -7.78
CA LYS A 306 9.29 29.68 -6.39
C LYS A 306 10.00 28.82 -5.35
N GLY A 307 10.56 27.68 -5.73
CA GLY A 307 11.28 26.77 -4.84
C GLY A 307 12.67 27.28 -4.50
N LEU A 308 12.81 28.03 -3.41
CA LEU A 308 14.09 28.63 -2.99
C LEU A 308 15.11 27.59 -2.48
N VAL A 309 14.63 26.48 -1.90
CA VAL A 309 15.48 25.42 -1.34
C VAL A 309 15.53 24.16 -2.21
N LEU A 310 14.94 24.22 -3.40
CA LEU A 310 14.82 23.07 -4.30
C LEU A 310 16.19 22.66 -4.85
N LYS A 311 16.55 21.39 -4.70
CA LYS A 311 17.84 20.85 -5.15
C LYS A 311 17.71 20.04 -6.42
N THR A 312 16.62 19.31 -6.58
CA THR A 312 16.45 18.39 -7.72
C THR A 312 15.00 18.30 -8.16
N VAL A 313 14.80 18.42 -9.46
CA VAL A 313 13.55 18.11 -10.15
C VAL A 313 13.86 17.08 -11.22
N ILE A 314 13.22 15.92 -11.15
CA ILE A 314 13.35 14.84 -12.12
C ILE A 314 12.03 14.72 -12.88
N ILE A 315 12.09 14.77 -14.20
CA ILE A 315 10.93 14.48 -15.06
C ILE A 315 11.23 13.18 -15.81
N ALA A 316 10.46 12.14 -15.51
CA ALA A 316 10.69 10.78 -15.98
C ALA A 316 9.51 10.25 -16.82
N ASP A 317 9.77 9.21 -17.61
CA ASP A 317 8.80 8.50 -18.44
C ASP A 317 8.01 9.44 -19.37
N ILE A 318 8.74 10.34 -20.05
CA ILE A 318 8.16 11.39 -20.88
C ILE A 318 7.48 10.80 -22.12
N SER A 319 6.15 10.91 -22.17
CA SER A 319 5.29 10.37 -23.23
C SER A 319 4.83 11.49 -24.17
N LEU A 320 5.75 12.04 -24.97
CA LEU A 320 5.51 13.15 -25.90
C LEU A 320 5.79 12.77 -27.35
N ASP A 321 5.09 13.40 -28.29
CA ASP A 321 5.50 13.45 -29.70
C ASP A 321 6.90 14.06 -29.80
N GLN A 322 7.75 13.50 -30.67
CA GLN A 322 9.17 13.85 -30.75
C GLN A 322 9.42 15.34 -31.04
N GLY A 323 8.56 15.98 -31.86
CA GLY A 323 8.67 17.41 -32.16
C GLY A 323 8.35 18.28 -30.94
N LYS A 324 7.23 18.00 -30.27
CA LYS A 324 6.80 18.73 -29.06
C LYS A 324 7.74 18.49 -27.88
N LYS A 325 8.34 17.30 -27.80
CA LYS A 325 9.28 16.92 -26.73
C LYS A 325 10.44 17.90 -26.65
N TYR A 326 11.12 18.17 -27.77
CA TYR A 326 12.27 19.07 -27.76
C TYR A 326 11.91 20.49 -27.29
N ASP A 327 10.80 21.04 -27.80
CA ASP A 327 10.37 22.40 -27.45
C ASP A 327 10.01 22.54 -25.97
N ILE A 328 9.31 21.55 -25.40
CA ILE A 328 8.92 21.54 -23.98
C ILE A 328 10.16 21.40 -23.10
N LEU A 329 11.07 20.47 -23.42
CA LEU A 329 12.29 20.27 -22.64
C LEU A 329 13.20 21.51 -22.68
N LYS A 330 13.33 22.14 -23.85
CA LYS A 330 14.07 23.38 -24.02
C LYS A 330 13.44 24.52 -23.24
N ARG A 331 12.10 24.65 -23.29
CA ARG A 331 11.34 25.63 -22.50
C ARG A 331 11.61 25.47 -21.01
N LEU A 332 11.40 24.26 -20.47
CA LEU A 332 11.62 23.95 -19.05
C LEU A 332 13.08 24.15 -18.61
N SER A 333 14.04 23.83 -19.47
CA SER A 333 15.48 24.01 -19.18
C SER A 333 15.86 25.49 -19.01
N ASN A 334 15.21 26.38 -19.76
CA ASN A 334 15.45 27.83 -19.78
C ASN A 334 14.69 28.60 -18.69
N VAL A 335 13.84 27.92 -17.91
CA VAL A 335 13.11 28.56 -16.81
C VAL A 335 14.10 29.10 -15.77
N PRO A 336 13.95 30.36 -15.33
CA PRO A 336 14.78 30.89 -14.25
C PRO A 336 14.49 30.11 -12.96
N ARG A 337 15.56 29.70 -12.28
CA ARG A 337 15.49 28.91 -11.05
C ARG A 337 15.63 29.85 -9.86
N ALA A 338 14.75 29.73 -8.89
CA ALA A 338 14.82 30.49 -7.65
C ALA A 338 15.95 29.98 -6.73
N SER A 339 16.23 28.68 -6.79
CA SER A 339 17.38 28.08 -6.12
C SER A 339 18.54 27.86 -7.10
N GLU A 340 19.70 28.40 -6.79
CA GLU A 340 20.94 28.19 -7.55
C GLU A 340 21.39 26.72 -7.54
N MET A 341 20.98 25.95 -6.52
CA MET A 341 21.31 24.55 -6.37
C MET A 341 20.39 23.62 -7.18
N CYS A 342 19.29 24.14 -7.73
CA CYS A 342 18.27 23.32 -8.38
C CYS A 342 18.76 22.74 -9.71
N ARG A 343 18.85 21.41 -9.78
CA ARG A 343 19.12 20.68 -11.02
C ARG A 343 17.81 20.11 -11.59
N LEU A 344 17.55 20.39 -12.86
CA LEU A 344 16.47 19.76 -13.62
C LEU A 344 17.06 18.63 -14.46
N THR A 345 16.58 17.41 -14.26
CA THR A 345 16.97 16.23 -15.05
C THR A 345 15.77 15.61 -15.73
N PHE A 346 16.04 14.94 -16.84
CA PHE A 346 15.04 14.24 -17.64
C PHE A 346 15.48 12.78 -17.78
N ASP A 347 14.64 11.84 -17.32
CA ASP A 347 14.93 10.41 -17.25
C ASP A 347 14.10 9.61 -18.28
#